data_AF-A0A9P3N9S1-F1
#
_entry.id   AF-A0A9P3N9S1-F1
#
_cell.length_a   1.000
_cell.length_b   1.000
_cell.length_c   1.000
_cell.angle_alpha   90.00
_cell.angle_beta   90.00
_cell.angle_gamma   90.00
#
_symmetry.space_group_name_H-M   'P 1'
#
loop_
_entity.id
_entity.type
_entity.pdbx_description
1 polymer ?
#
loop_
_entity_poly.entity_id
_entity_poly.type
_entity_poly.pdbx_seq_one_letter_code
_entity_poly.pdbx_strand_id
1 'polypeptide(L)'
;LQQALLPQLALVTATAVALSLSFADVRSAYARDTEIDLPALEPEVTTVSTPVRVQLAKHLSNVGAKLYGAFWCSHCYEQKQAFGAEASKYLPYVECYPEGFRAGVKLAKACQDVNIEGFPTWIIDGKVLPGEQDLDELARLTGFDGK
;
A
#
# COMPACT_ATOMS: atom_id res chain seq x y z
N LEU A 1 -22.51 -62.24 -15.82
CA LEU A 1 -22.04 -61.22 -14.85
C LEU A 1 -21.24 -60.07 -15.49
N GLN A 2 -20.50 -60.25 -16.61
CA GLN A 2 -19.76 -59.15 -17.27
C GLN A 2 -20.62 -58.10 -18.02
N GLN A 3 -21.85 -58.45 -18.45
CA GLN A 3 -22.67 -57.53 -19.27
C GLN A 3 -23.29 -56.36 -18.49
N ALA A 4 -23.41 -56.45 -17.16
CA ALA A 4 -23.98 -55.38 -16.32
C ALA A 4 -22.92 -54.40 -15.78
N LEU A 5 -21.63 -54.74 -15.86
CA LEU A 5 -20.54 -53.93 -15.30
C LEU A 5 -20.13 -52.78 -16.23
N LEU A 6 -20.19 -53.01 -17.54
CA LEU A 6 -19.88 -52.03 -18.60
C LEU A 6 -20.78 -50.79 -18.58
N PRO A 7 -22.13 -50.90 -18.51
CA PRO A 7 -22.99 -49.71 -18.47
C PRO A 7 -22.85 -48.92 -17.16
N GLN A 8 -22.56 -49.59 -16.04
CA GLN A 8 -22.33 -48.90 -14.76
C GLN A 8 -21.00 -48.14 -14.76
N LEU A 9 -19.92 -48.73 -15.30
CA LEU A 9 -18.65 -48.02 -15.47
C LEU A 9 -18.80 -46.79 -16.37
N ALA A 10 -19.53 -46.93 -17.49
CA ALA A 10 -19.77 -45.82 -18.41
C ALA A 10 -20.51 -44.66 -17.73
N LEU A 11 -21.52 -44.96 -16.91
CA LEU A 11 -22.28 -43.94 -16.17
C LEU A 11 -21.40 -43.21 -15.14
N VAL A 12 -20.57 -43.95 -14.37
CA VAL A 12 -19.65 -43.35 -13.39
C VAL A 12 -18.59 -42.48 -14.06
N THR A 13 -18.07 -42.90 -15.21
CA THR A 13 -17.12 -42.07 -15.97
C THR A 13 -17.78 -40.81 -16.51
N ALA A 14 -19.03 -40.90 -16.99
CA ALA A 14 -19.76 -39.75 -17.50
C ALA A 14 -20.05 -38.72 -16.41
N THR A 15 -20.45 -39.15 -15.20
CA THR A 15 -20.68 -38.24 -14.08
C THR A 15 -19.38 -37.60 -13.58
N ALA A 16 -18.28 -38.37 -13.47
CA ALA A 16 -16.99 -37.84 -13.08
C ALA A 16 -16.46 -36.80 -14.08
N VAL A 17 -16.59 -37.05 -15.39
CA VAL A 17 -16.20 -36.10 -16.44
C VAL A 17 -17.08 -34.85 -16.40
N ALA A 18 -18.40 -35.00 -16.31
CA ALA A 18 -19.31 -33.86 -16.20
C ALA A 18 -18.99 -32.99 -14.97
N LEU A 19 -18.74 -33.61 -13.81
CA LEU A 19 -18.34 -32.92 -12.59
C LEU A 19 -17.01 -32.17 -12.79
N SER A 20 -16.02 -32.82 -13.41
CA SER A 20 -14.71 -32.24 -13.69
C SER A 20 -14.79 -31.02 -14.62
N LEU A 21 -15.63 -31.09 -15.65
CA LEU A 21 -15.89 -29.99 -16.58
C LEU A 21 -16.60 -28.82 -15.87
N SER A 22 -17.61 -29.09 -15.06
CA SER A 22 -18.29 -28.06 -14.26
C SER A 22 -17.34 -27.37 -13.27
N PHE A 23 -16.41 -28.10 -12.64
CA PHE A 23 -15.41 -27.52 -11.74
C PHE A 23 -14.32 -26.71 -12.47
N ALA A 24 -14.04 -27.01 -13.74
CA ALA A 24 -13.08 -26.26 -14.55
C ALA A 24 -13.59 -24.84 -14.88
N ASP A 25 -14.87 -24.70 -15.22
CA ASP A 25 -15.50 -23.41 -15.50
C ASP A 25 -15.53 -22.49 -14.27
N VAL A 26 -15.83 -23.05 -13.08
CA VAL A 26 -15.84 -22.30 -11.81
C VAL A 26 -14.44 -21.77 -11.45
N ARG A 27 -13.38 -22.56 -11.66
CA ARG A 27 -11.99 -22.12 -11.45
C ARG A 27 -11.58 -21.00 -12.40
N SER A 28 -11.98 -21.08 -13.67
CA SER A 28 -11.69 -20.07 -14.69
C SER A 28 -12.41 -18.75 -14.41
N ALA A 29 -13.66 -18.80 -13.91
CA ALA A 29 -14.44 -17.63 -13.55
C ALA A 29 -13.85 -16.89 -12.32
N TYR A 30 -13.38 -17.62 -11.31
CA TYR A 30 -12.73 -17.01 -10.14
C TYR A 30 -11.33 -16.46 -10.39
N ALA A 31 -10.60 -16.98 -11.38
CA ALA A 31 -9.27 -16.48 -11.68
C ALA A 31 -9.26 -15.08 -12.34
N ARG A 32 -10.35 -14.65 -12.97
CA ARG A 32 -10.40 -13.38 -13.74
C ARG A 32 -10.70 -12.13 -12.93
N ASP A 33 -11.25 -12.26 -11.72
CA ASP A 33 -11.81 -11.13 -10.96
C ASP A 33 -10.85 -10.58 -9.87
N THR A 34 -9.56 -10.91 -9.97
CA THR A 34 -8.58 -10.64 -8.89
C THR A 34 -7.43 -9.69 -9.28
N GLU A 35 -7.43 -9.13 -10.48
CA GLU A 35 -6.36 -8.20 -10.89
C GLU A 35 -6.68 -6.78 -10.39
N ILE A 36 -6.21 -6.47 -9.18
CA ILE A 36 -6.20 -5.11 -8.65
C ILE A 36 -5.23 -4.27 -9.50
N ASP A 37 -5.75 -3.26 -10.17
CA ASP A 37 -4.98 -2.24 -10.90
C ASP A 37 -5.43 -0.85 -10.42
N LEU A 38 -4.58 -0.21 -9.61
CA LEU A 38 -4.83 1.08 -8.99
C LEU A 38 -3.94 2.14 -9.65
N PRO A 39 -4.51 3.18 -10.28
CA PRO A 39 -3.72 4.30 -10.76
C PRO A 39 -3.10 5.05 -9.58
N ALA A 40 -1.94 5.70 -9.80
CA ALA A 40 -1.25 6.54 -8.80
C ALA A 40 -2.03 7.83 -8.51
N LEU A 41 -3.17 7.70 -7.85
CA LEU A 41 -4.02 8.81 -7.43
C LEU A 41 -4.02 8.87 -5.91
N GLU A 42 -3.44 9.93 -5.36
CA GLU A 42 -3.45 10.17 -3.93
C GLU A 42 -4.77 10.83 -3.49
N PRO A 43 -5.39 10.41 -2.37
CA PRO A 43 -6.52 11.12 -1.79
C PRO A 43 -6.13 12.54 -1.35
N GLU A 44 -7.02 13.50 -1.56
CA GLU A 44 -6.79 14.89 -1.16
C GLU A 44 -6.81 15.03 0.37
N VAL A 45 -5.78 15.66 0.93
CA VAL A 45 -5.72 16.04 2.34
C VAL A 45 -6.71 17.18 2.59
N THR A 46 -7.73 16.94 3.40
CA THR A 46 -8.87 17.85 3.59
C THR A 46 -8.77 18.71 4.86
N THR A 47 -7.88 18.35 5.78
CA THR A 47 -7.69 19.07 7.05
C THR A 47 -6.89 20.36 6.87
N VAL A 48 -7.17 21.36 7.71
CA VAL A 48 -6.50 22.67 7.66
C VAL A 48 -5.18 22.63 8.41
N SER A 49 -4.11 23.17 7.81
CA SER A 49 -2.81 23.32 8.46
C SER A 49 -2.78 24.53 9.38
N THR A 50 -2.10 24.42 10.51
CA THR A 50 -1.70 25.57 11.32
C THR A 50 -0.33 26.09 10.85
N PRO A 51 0.03 27.35 11.15
CA PRO A 51 1.36 27.87 10.82
C PRO A 51 2.50 27.02 11.39
N VAL A 52 2.33 26.47 12.61
CA VAL A 52 3.34 25.60 13.24
C VAL A 52 3.50 24.28 12.49
N ARG A 53 2.42 23.68 11.99
CA ARG A 53 2.49 22.44 11.18
C ARG A 53 3.21 22.66 9.85
N VAL A 54 2.97 23.81 9.20
CA VAL A 54 3.70 24.19 7.97
C VAL A 54 5.19 24.35 8.26
N GLN A 55 5.55 24.99 9.37
CA GLN A 55 6.95 25.15 9.79
C GLN A 55 7.60 23.80 10.12
N LEU A 56 6.93 22.92 10.85
CA LEU A 56 7.42 21.57 11.15
C LEU A 56 7.66 20.77 9.86
N ALA A 57 6.72 20.78 8.91
CA ALA A 57 6.88 20.05 7.64
C ALA A 57 8.12 20.54 6.86
N LYS A 58 8.33 21.86 6.79
CA LYS A 58 9.53 22.45 6.17
C LYS A 58 10.80 22.08 6.94
N HIS A 59 10.75 22.13 8.27
CA HIS A 59 11.88 21.74 9.12
C HIS A 59 12.30 20.29 8.88
N LEU A 60 11.34 19.35 8.88
CA LEU A 60 11.57 17.94 8.57
C LEU A 60 12.26 17.75 7.22
N SER A 61 11.82 18.49 6.20
CA SER A 61 12.47 18.48 4.88
C SER A 61 13.90 19.03 4.93
N ASN A 62 14.12 20.13 5.65
CA ASN A 62 15.43 20.78 5.78
C ASN A 62 16.46 19.92 6.52
N VAL A 63 16.05 19.20 7.57
CA VAL A 63 16.95 18.30 8.32
C VAL A 63 17.15 16.96 7.61
N GLY A 64 16.53 16.75 6.45
CA GLY A 64 16.73 15.54 5.65
C GLY A 64 15.93 14.32 6.13
N ALA A 65 14.91 14.51 6.96
CA ALA A 65 13.97 13.45 7.26
C ALA A 65 13.29 12.96 5.97
N LYS A 66 12.83 11.71 5.95
CA LYS A 66 12.08 11.12 4.82
C LYS A 66 10.86 10.38 5.32
N LEU A 67 9.72 10.61 4.68
CA LEU A 67 8.48 9.85 4.88
C LEU A 67 8.25 8.97 3.66
N TYR A 68 8.49 7.67 3.79
CA TYR A 68 8.21 6.70 2.73
C TYR A 68 6.78 6.19 2.86
N GLY A 69 6.04 6.18 1.75
CA GLY A 69 4.66 5.73 1.74
C GLY A 69 4.18 5.24 0.40
N ALA A 70 2.88 4.95 0.34
CA ALA A 70 2.18 4.64 -0.88
C ALA A 70 0.91 5.48 -0.99
N PHE A 71 0.52 5.87 -2.20
CA PHE A 71 -0.67 6.71 -2.43
C PHE A 71 -1.98 6.09 -1.90
N TRP A 72 -2.07 4.76 -1.85
CA TRP A 72 -3.24 4.00 -1.39
C TRP A 72 -3.21 3.70 0.13
N CYS A 73 -2.14 4.08 0.84
CA CYS A 73 -1.93 3.72 2.24
C CYS A 73 -2.73 4.64 3.17
N SER A 74 -3.70 4.07 3.91
CA SER A 74 -4.56 4.82 4.84
C SER A 74 -3.76 5.55 5.92
N HIS A 75 -2.78 4.90 6.53
CA HIS A 75 -1.93 5.50 7.55
C HIS A 75 -1.02 6.62 6.99
N CYS A 76 -0.66 6.53 5.72
CA CYS A 76 0.10 7.58 5.03
C CYS A 76 -0.77 8.81 4.81
N TYR A 77 -2.04 8.59 4.44
CA TYR A 77 -3.05 9.63 4.33
C TYR A 77 -3.33 10.29 5.69
N GLU A 78 -3.53 9.51 6.75
CA GLU A 78 -3.76 10.02 8.11
C GLU A 78 -2.54 10.80 8.67
N GLN A 79 -1.31 10.33 8.42
CA GLN A 79 -0.11 11.12 8.72
C GLN A 79 -0.14 12.48 8.02
N LYS A 80 -0.52 12.52 6.74
CA LYS A 80 -0.64 13.77 5.97
C LYS A 80 -1.80 14.64 6.48
N GLN A 81 -2.90 14.05 6.94
CA GLN A 81 -4.02 14.74 7.59
C GLN A 81 -3.62 15.36 8.94
N ALA A 82 -2.73 14.72 9.70
CA ALA A 82 -2.20 15.33 10.92
C ALA A 82 -1.50 16.67 10.63
N PHE A 83 -0.78 16.77 9.51
CA PHE A 83 -0.15 18.00 9.03
C PHE A 83 -1.14 19.00 8.40
N GLY A 84 -2.11 18.50 7.64
CA GLY A 84 -3.07 19.29 6.87
C GLY A 84 -2.59 19.68 5.48
N ALA A 85 -3.53 20.22 4.68
CA ALA A 85 -3.42 20.38 3.23
C ALA A 85 -2.26 21.28 2.76
N GLU A 86 -1.89 22.30 3.54
CA GLU A 86 -0.78 23.17 3.17
C GLU A 86 0.56 22.56 3.58
N ALA A 87 0.66 22.09 4.83
CA ALA A 87 1.88 21.52 5.38
C ALA A 87 2.29 20.23 4.66
N SER A 88 1.33 19.39 4.25
CA SER A 88 1.59 18.14 3.54
C SER A 88 2.38 18.33 2.25
N LYS A 89 2.22 19.47 1.58
CA LYS A 89 2.97 19.84 0.35
C LYS A 89 4.45 20.07 0.58
N TYR A 90 4.86 20.32 1.83
CA TYR A 90 6.26 20.53 2.21
C TYR A 90 6.90 19.28 2.81
N LEU A 91 6.12 18.22 3.06
CA LEU A 91 6.66 17.00 3.64
C LEU A 91 7.70 16.36 2.70
N PRO A 92 8.79 15.81 3.26
CA PRO A 92 9.77 15.06 2.48
C PRO A 92 9.26 13.64 2.15
N TYR A 93 8.11 13.57 1.47
CA TYR A 93 7.43 12.33 1.10
C TYR A 93 8.12 11.64 -0.09
N VAL A 94 8.28 10.33 -0.01
CA VAL A 94 8.78 9.46 -1.07
C VAL A 94 7.69 8.45 -1.42
N GLU A 95 7.13 8.59 -2.63
CA GLU A 95 6.15 7.66 -3.17
C GLU A 95 6.82 6.37 -3.64
N CYS A 96 6.39 5.24 -3.08
CA CYS A 96 6.98 3.93 -3.40
C CYS A 96 6.30 3.22 -4.58
N TYR A 97 5.14 3.69 -5.05
CA TYR A 97 4.45 3.20 -6.25
C TYR A 97 4.02 4.35 -7.18
N PRO A 98 4.99 5.11 -7.74
CA PRO A 98 4.68 6.30 -8.55
C PRO A 98 3.93 5.99 -9.85
N GLU A 99 4.02 4.76 -10.35
CA GLU A 99 3.35 4.30 -11.57
C GLU A 99 2.03 3.54 -11.30
N GLY A 100 1.53 3.59 -10.05
CA GLY A 100 0.36 2.84 -9.63
C GLY A 100 0.69 1.47 -9.04
N PHE A 101 -0.34 0.78 -8.57
CA PHE A 101 -0.23 -0.53 -7.94
C PHE A 101 -0.98 -1.60 -8.73
N ARG A 102 -0.27 -2.66 -9.12
CA ARG A 102 -0.82 -3.85 -9.78
C ARG A 102 -0.02 -5.08 -9.43
N ALA A 103 -0.56 -6.27 -9.70
CA ALA A 103 0.13 -7.52 -9.44
C ALA A 103 1.55 -7.54 -10.07
N GLY A 104 2.56 -7.88 -9.28
CA GLY A 104 3.96 -7.99 -9.72
C GLY A 104 4.71 -6.67 -9.88
N VAL A 105 4.09 -5.52 -9.59
CA VAL A 105 4.82 -4.23 -9.53
C VAL A 105 5.85 -4.26 -8.40
N LYS A 106 7.02 -3.68 -8.65
CA LYS A 106 8.08 -3.54 -7.65
C LYS A 106 8.05 -2.14 -7.06
N LEU A 107 8.50 -1.99 -5.81
CA LEU A 107 8.68 -0.68 -5.19
C LEU A 107 9.60 0.18 -6.05
N ALA A 108 9.44 1.50 -6.00
CA ALA A 108 10.40 2.43 -6.57
C ALA A 108 11.80 2.19 -5.98
N LYS A 109 12.85 2.40 -6.79
CA LYS A 109 14.24 2.17 -6.38
C LYS A 109 14.60 2.89 -5.06
N ALA A 110 14.14 4.13 -4.90
CA ALA A 110 14.36 4.92 -3.69
C ALA A 110 13.85 4.25 -2.41
N CYS A 111 12.80 3.43 -2.50
CA CYS A 111 12.25 2.68 -1.37
C CYS A 111 12.90 1.30 -1.21
N GLN A 112 13.30 0.66 -2.31
CA GLN A 112 14.05 -0.61 -2.25
C GLN A 112 15.41 -0.43 -1.57
N ASP A 113 16.12 0.66 -1.90
CA ASP A 113 17.48 0.93 -1.43
C ASP A 113 17.57 1.14 0.10
N VAL A 114 16.44 1.41 0.76
CA VAL A 114 16.35 1.63 2.22
C VAL A 114 15.69 0.49 3.00
N ASN A 115 15.27 -0.59 2.32
CA ASN A 115 14.71 -1.80 2.91
C ASN A 115 13.58 -1.55 3.95
N ILE A 116 12.63 -0.69 3.61
CA ILE A 116 11.44 -0.46 4.45
C ILE A 116 10.52 -1.71 4.43
N GLU A 117 9.97 -2.04 5.59
CA GLU A 117 9.10 -3.22 5.76
C GLU A 117 7.61 -2.91 5.57
N GLY A 118 7.24 -1.62 5.61
CA GLY A 118 5.86 -1.19 5.49
C GLY A 118 5.70 0.32 5.38
N PHE A 119 4.43 0.77 5.33
CA PHE A 119 4.07 2.18 5.17
C PHE A 119 3.11 2.65 6.27
N PRO A 120 3.19 3.93 6.66
CA PRO A 120 4.32 4.82 6.38
C PRO A 120 5.57 4.35 7.12
N THR A 121 6.74 4.79 6.67
CA THR A 121 7.99 4.65 7.42
C THR A 121 8.73 5.97 7.37
N TRP A 122 9.10 6.49 8.54
CA TRP A 122 9.99 7.64 8.65
C TRP A 122 11.44 7.18 8.75
N ILE A 123 12.33 7.88 8.05
CA ILE A 123 13.78 7.79 8.27
C ILE A 123 14.27 9.15 8.72
N ILE A 124 14.79 9.23 9.95
CA ILE A 124 15.24 10.47 10.58
C ILE A 124 16.60 10.19 11.21
N ASP A 125 17.63 10.94 10.81
CA ASP A 125 19.03 10.72 11.24
C ASP A 125 19.47 9.25 11.12
N GLY A 126 19.06 8.59 10.03
CA GLY A 126 19.37 7.18 9.76
C GLY A 126 18.58 6.16 10.60
N LYS A 127 17.71 6.62 11.51
CA LYS A 127 16.83 5.74 12.29
C LYS A 127 15.54 5.47 11.51
N VAL A 128 15.16 4.20 11.47
CA VAL A 128 13.90 3.73 10.85
C VAL A 128 12.80 3.74 11.90
N LEU A 129 11.72 4.46 11.64
CA LEU A 129 10.57 4.61 12.51
C LEU A 129 9.31 4.16 11.73
N PRO A 130 8.83 2.93 11.96
CA PRO A 130 7.68 2.40 11.24
C PRO A 130 6.39 3.04 11.73
N GLY A 131 5.42 3.17 10.83
CA GLY A 131 4.09 3.67 11.12
C GLY A 131 4.01 5.19 11.26
N GLU A 132 2.80 5.65 11.57
CA GLU A 132 2.50 7.04 11.85
C GLU A 132 3.25 7.52 13.08
N GLN A 133 3.66 8.78 13.05
CA GLN A 133 4.35 9.45 14.15
C GLN A 133 3.54 10.68 14.56
N ASP A 134 3.45 10.88 15.87
CA ASP A 134 2.89 12.11 16.44
C ASP A 134 3.74 13.31 16.03
N LEU A 135 3.09 14.43 15.75
CA LEU A 135 3.80 15.65 15.31
C LEU A 135 4.77 16.17 16.37
N ASP A 136 4.40 16.05 17.65
CA ASP A 136 5.25 16.45 18.77
C ASP A 136 6.50 15.54 18.87
N GLU A 137 6.36 14.25 18.55
CA GLU A 137 7.49 13.33 18.51
C GLU A 137 8.41 13.62 17.32
N LEU A 138 7.85 13.88 16.13
CA LEU A 138 8.61 14.35 14.97
C LEU A 138 9.37 15.64 15.27
N ALA A 139 8.73 16.59 15.97
CA ALA A 139 9.37 17.82 16.40
C ALA A 139 10.51 17.55 17.39
N ARG A 140 10.27 16.73 18.41
CA ARG A 140 11.27 16.37 19.42
C ARG A 140 12.48 15.65 18.82
N LEU A 141 12.26 14.69 17.94
CA LEU A 141 13.31 13.91 17.27
C LEU A 141 14.19 14.77 16.37
N THR A 142 13.65 15.84 15.81
CA THR A 142 14.35 16.73 14.88
C THR A 142 14.77 18.07 15.48
N GLY A 143 14.54 18.27 16.78
CA GLY A 143 14.92 19.51 17.47
C GLY A 143 14.14 20.74 17.01
N PHE A 144 12.92 20.57 16.50
CA PHE A 144 12.03 21.68 16.14
C PHE A 144 11.46 22.33 17.41
N ASP A 145 11.62 23.65 17.56
CA ASP A 145 11.21 24.38 18.77
C ASP A 145 9.90 25.18 18.61
N GLY A 146 9.30 25.19 17.42
CA GLY A 146 7.95 25.69 17.17
C GLY A 146 7.74 27.20 17.36
N LYS A 147 8.83 27.98 17.43
CA LYS A 147 8.81 29.43 17.63
C LYS A 147 8.83 30.23 16.34
#